data_AF-A0A355T069-F1
#
_entry.id   AF-A0A355T069-F1
#
_cell.length_a   1.000
_cell.length_b   1.000
_cell.length_c   1.000
_cell.angle_alpha   90.00
_cell.angle_beta   90.00
_cell.angle_gamma   90.00
#
_symmetry.space_group_name_H-M   'P 1'
#
loop_
_entity.id
_entity.type
_entity.pdbx_description
1 polymer ?
#
loop_
_entity_poly.entity_id
_entity_poly.type
_entity_poly.pdbx_seq_one_letter_code
_entity_poly.pdbx_strand_id
1 'polypeptide(L)'
;MLRLQKGKPVDEATGPNPVEQQLAQLADMQSQLAGRLATLQEGQTTSQQTLNQALNERLDAVSQRLNQSLTENTQKTNQTLNERLEKVSKNLTETSLKNREQLGEQLGMLNTRLAVIGEAQKKLDSLTTEVVGLQEVLGNKQARGAFGEIQLNDLVTSALPPSAYSFQTPLSNKSRPDCLIKLPNPPGSIAVDSKFPLDSYRRLVDASDETAKLAATRQLRTDVQKHIKDISEKYIIPGETAESALMFLPSEAVYAELHARFADVVDQGYKARVWIVSPTTLMATLNTVRAVLKDAQMREQA
;
A
#
# COMPACT_ATOMS: atom_id res chain seq x y z
N MET A 1 115.75 21.38 -103.51
CA MET A 1 116.89 20.63 -104.06
C MET A 1 116.72 19.15 -103.75
N LEU A 2 117.00 18.28 -104.73
CA LEU A 2 117.26 16.83 -104.68
C LEU A 2 116.12 15.82 -104.34
N ARG A 3 115.43 15.39 -105.42
CA ARG A 3 115.43 14.06 -106.09
C ARG A 3 115.94 12.78 -105.35
N LEU A 4 115.29 11.66 -105.71
CA LEU A 4 115.73 10.23 -105.82
C LEU A 4 115.55 9.35 -104.55
N GLN A 5 115.16 8.06 -104.57
CA GLN A 5 114.60 7.14 -105.58
C GLN A 5 114.22 5.81 -104.88
N LYS A 6 113.19 5.12 -105.40
CA LYS A 6 112.97 3.66 -105.56
C LYS A 6 113.19 2.63 -104.42
N GLY A 7 112.19 1.73 -104.29
CA GLY A 7 112.34 0.34 -103.82
C GLY A 7 110.99 -0.38 -103.65
N LYS A 8 110.75 -1.45 -104.41
CA LYS A 8 109.60 -2.40 -104.38
C LYS A 8 110.22 -3.81 -104.26
N PRO A 9 109.46 -4.89 -104.01
CA PRO A 9 108.67 -5.32 -102.84
C PRO A 9 109.20 -6.68 -102.26
N VAL A 10 108.47 -7.36 -101.35
CA VAL A 10 108.16 -8.82 -101.30
C VAL A 10 107.70 -9.26 -99.88
N ASP A 11 106.43 -9.69 -99.82
CA ASP A 11 105.73 -10.81 -99.14
C ASP A 11 106.06 -11.44 -97.76
N GLU A 12 105.00 -12.08 -97.22
CA GLU A 12 104.86 -13.13 -96.19
C GLU A 12 104.49 -12.82 -94.72
N ALA A 13 103.70 -13.77 -94.17
CA ALA A 13 102.65 -13.66 -93.16
C ALA A 13 103.02 -14.19 -91.75
N THR A 14 102.24 -13.85 -90.71
CA THR A 14 102.15 -14.61 -89.42
C THR A 14 100.83 -14.33 -88.67
N GLY A 15 100.28 -15.39 -88.02
CA GLY A 15 98.88 -15.56 -87.54
C GLY A 15 98.45 -14.94 -86.17
N PRO A 16 97.36 -15.46 -85.56
CA PRO A 16 96.40 -14.70 -84.73
C PRO A 16 96.79 -14.54 -83.25
N ASN A 17 96.36 -13.43 -82.64
CA ASN A 17 96.77 -12.91 -81.34
C ASN A 17 95.97 -13.51 -80.14
N PRO A 18 96.61 -13.92 -79.03
CA PRO A 18 95.96 -14.56 -77.86
C PRO A 18 95.03 -13.65 -77.03
N VAL A 19 94.98 -12.36 -77.32
CA VAL A 19 94.14 -11.36 -76.61
C VAL A 19 92.66 -11.48 -77.00
N GLU A 20 92.35 -11.93 -78.23
CA GLU A 20 90.96 -12.09 -78.70
C GLU A 20 90.23 -13.25 -77.99
N GLN A 21 90.94 -14.32 -77.60
CA GLN A 21 90.33 -15.45 -76.89
C GLN A 21 89.97 -15.12 -75.43
N GLN A 22 90.76 -14.29 -74.73
CA GLN A 22 90.44 -13.85 -73.37
C GLN A 22 89.28 -12.85 -73.34
N LEU A 23 89.17 -11.98 -74.35
CA LEU A 23 88.03 -11.07 -74.51
C LEU A 23 86.73 -11.82 -74.81
N ALA A 24 86.79 -12.89 -75.59
CA ALA A 24 85.63 -13.75 -75.86
C ALA A 24 85.13 -14.49 -74.60
N GLN A 25 86.04 -15.00 -73.75
CA GLN A 25 85.65 -15.66 -72.48
C GLN A 25 85.07 -14.68 -71.45
N LEU A 26 85.59 -13.45 -71.38
CA LEU A 26 85.04 -12.42 -70.51
C LEU A 26 83.65 -11.95 -70.97
N ALA A 27 83.41 -11.88 -72.28
CA ALA A 27 82.10 -11.56 -72.84
C ALA A 27 81.06 -12.65 -72.54
N ASP A 28 81.42 -13.93 -72.64
CA ASP A 28 80.52 -15.04 -72.31
C ASP A 28 80.19 -15.07 -70.81
N MET A 29 81.18 -14.82 -69.95
CA MET A 29 80.98 -14.77 -68.49
C MET A 29 80.10 -13.58 -68.06
N GLN A 30 80.23 -12.42 -68.70
CA GLN A 30 79.32 -11.28 -68.49
C GLN A 30 77.90 -11.60 -68.97
N SER A 31 77.75 -12.27 -70.11
CA SER A 31 76.45 -12.70 -70.64
C SER A 31 75.74 -13.66 -69.69
N GLN A 32 76.47 -14.64 -69.13
CA GLN A 32 75.94 -15.57 -68.14
C GLN A 32 75.54 -14.87 -66.82
N LEU A 33 76.32 -13.86 -66.38
CA LEU A 33 75.97 -13.05 -65.21
C LEU A 33 74.74 -12.16 -65.47
N ALA A 34 74.64 -11.56 -66.66
CA ALA A 34 73.47 -10.77 -67.07
C ALA A 34 72.21 -11.65 -67.15
N GLY A 35 72.33 -12.87 -67.67
CA GLY A 35 71.23 -13.85 -67.67
C GLY A 35 70.78 -14.25 -66.27
N ARG A 36 71.73 -14.52 -65.36
CA ARG A 36 71.40 -14.84 -63.95
C ARG A 36 70.76 -13.65 -63.22
N LEU A 37 71.24 -12.44 -63.44
CA LEU A 37 70.62 -11.22 -62.88
C LEU A 37 69.21 -11.00 -63.42
N ALA A 38 68.97 -11.23 -64.71
CA ALA A 38 67.64 -11.16 -65.30
C ALA A 38 66.69 -12.19 -64.67
N THR A 39 67.13 -13.44 -64.48
CA THR A 39 66.30 -14.47 -63.82
C THR A 39 66.05 -14.19 -62.34
N LEU A 40 67.02 -13.60 -61.63
CA LEU A 40 66.84 -13.17 -60.25
C LEU A 40 65.88 -12.00 -60.13
N GLN A 41 65.97 -11.04 -61.05
CA GLN A 41 65.08 -9.89 -61.12
C GLN A 41 63.65 -10.33 -61.47
N GLU A 42 63.47 -11.24 -62.43
CA GLU A 42 62.18 -11.86 -62.73
C GLU A 42 61.64 -12.67 -61.55
N GLY A 43 62.48 -13.44 -60.86
CA GLY A 43 62.11 -14.16 -59.64
C GLY A 43 61.65 -13.23 -58.52
N GLN A 44 62.32 -12.07 -58.36
CA GLN A 44 61.98 -11.07 -57.35
C GLN A 44 60.68 -10.31 -57.70
N THR A 45 60.46 -9.94 -58.96
CA THR A 45 59.20 -9.32 -59.39
C THR A 45 58.03 -10.29 -59.27
N THR A 46 58.24 -11.57 -59.62
CA THR A 46 57.20 -12.60 -59.48
C THR A 46 56.90 -12.85 -58.01
N SER A 47 57.92 -12.86 -57.14
CA SER A 47 57.76 -13.00 -55.69
C SER A 47 57.05 -11.79 -55.07
N GLN A 48 57.35 -10.57 -55.47
CA GLN A 48 56.61 -9.37 -55.04
C GLN A 48 55.16 -9.38 -55.53
N GLN A 49 54.91 -9.81 -56.76
CA GLN A 49 53.55 -9.91 -57.30
C GLN A 49 52.71 -10.96 -56.56
N THR A 50 53.27 -12.13 -56.27
CA THR A 50 52.58 -13.17 -55.47
C THR A 50 52.36 -12.71 -54.03
N LEU A 51 53.30 -11.97 -53.42
CA LEU A 51 53.10 -11.40 -52.08
C LEU A 51 51.98 -10.36 -52.07
N ASN A 52 51.93 -9.48 -53.06
CA ASN A 52 50.86 -8.48 -53.18
C ASN A 52 49.49 -9.12 -53.44
N GLN A 53 49.42 -10.18 -54.25
CA GLN A 53 48.20 -10.96 -54.44
C GLN A 53 47.74 -11.62 -53.13
N ALA A 54 48.64 -12.29 -52.42
CA ALA A 54 48.32 -12.92 -51.14
C ALA A 54 47.89 -11.90 -50.07
N LEU A 55 48.46 -10.69 -50.07
CA LEU A 55 48.03 -9.61 -49.18
C LEU A 55 46.63 -9.08 -49.53
N ASN A 56 46.33 -8.88 -50.81
CA ASN A 56 44.99 -8.45 -51.25
C ASN A 56 43.93 -9.50 -50.92
N GLU A 57 44.18 -10.78 -51.21
CA GLU A 57 43.26 -11.86 -50.85
C GLU A 57 43.02 -11.94 -49.34
N ARG A 58 44.07 -11.70 -48.54
CA ARG A 58 43.95 -11.70 -47.07
C ARG A 58 43.20 -10.48 -46.56
N LEU A 59 43.36 -9.31 -47.16
CA LEU A 59 42.61 -8.10 -46.83
C LEU A 59 41.13 -8.24 -47.19
N ASP A 60 40.83 -8.86 -48.33
CA ASP A 60 39.45 -9.15 -48.73
C ASP A 60 38.81 -10.16 -47.79
N ALA A 61 39.51 -11.24 -47.43
CA ALA A 61 39.03 -12.22 -46.47
C ALA A 61 38.77 -11.61 -45.07
N VAL A 62 39.65 -10.71 -44.61
CA VAL A 62 39.46 -10.00 -43.34
C VAL A 62 38.27 -9.03 -43.42
N SER A 63 38.14 -8.28 -44.52
CA SER A 63 37.03 -7.33 -44.72
C SER A 63 35.69 -8.04 -44.76
N GLN A 64 35.62 -9.18 -45.46
CA GLN A 64 34.41 -9.99 -45.55
C GLN A 64 34.02 -10.59 -44.20
N ARG A 65 35.01 -11.06 -43.42
CA ARG A 65 34.79 -11.57 -42.06
C ARG A 65 34.33 -10.49 -41.08
N LEU A 66 34.88 -9.27 -41.19
CA LEU A 66 34.44 -8.12 -40.39
C LEU A 66 33.01 -7.72 -40.72
N ASN A 67 32.66 -7.63 -42.00
CA ASN A 67 31.30 -7.32 -42.44
C ASN A 67 30.29 -8.37 -41.96
N GLN A 68 30.65 -9.64 -42.04
CA GLN A 68 29.80 -10.72 -41.57
C GLN A 68 29.65 -10.69 -40.04
N SER A 69 30.73 -10.49 -39.29
CA SER A 69 30.68 -10.37 -37.83
C SER A 69 29.88 -9.15 -37.36
N LEU A 70 30.00 -8.01 -38.04
CA LEU A 70 29.21 -6.81 -37.75
C LEU A 70 27.72 -7.04 -38.03
N THR A 71 27.39 -7.71 -39.13
CA THR A 71 26.00 -8.03 -39.48
C THR A 71 25.39 -8.99 -38.47
N GLU A 72 26.11 -10.06 -38.10
CA GLU A 72 25.66 -11.02 -37.09
C GLU A 72 25.50 -10.39 -35.70
N ASN A 73 26.44 -9.54 -35.28
CA ASN A 73 26.35 -8.84 -34.00
C ASN A 73 25.20 -7.83 -33.99
N THR A 74 24.99 -7.10 -35.08
CA THR A 74 23.88 -6.16 -35.23
C THR A 74 22.54 -6.90 -35.20
N GLN A 75 22.44 -8.06 -35.86
CA GLN A 75 21.22 -8.86 -35.86
C GLN A 75 20.92 -9.44 -34.47
N LYS A 76 21.91 -9.99 -33.77
CA LYS A 76 21.75 -10.49 -32.39
C LYS A 76 21.37 -9.38 -31.41
N THR A 77 21.95 -8.20 -31.55
CA THR A 77 21.64 -7.04 -30.71
C THR A 77 20.21 -6.57 -30.95
N ASN A 78 19.75 -6.49 -32.21
CA ASN A 78 18.38 -6.12 -32.52
C ASN A 78 17.35 -7.16 -32.02
N GLN A 79 17.66 -8.46 -32.13
CA GLN A 79 16.80 -9.51 -31.60
C GLN A 79 16.67 -9.42 -30.07
N THR A 80 17.78 -9.27 -29.36
CA THR A 80 17.74 -9.13 -27.89
C THR A 80 17.07 -7.84 -27.43
N LEU A 81 17.21 -6.74 -28.17
CA LEU A 81 16.49 -5.50 -27.89
C LEU A 81 14.97 -5.68 -28.10
N ASN A 82 14.54 -6.32 -29.18
CA ASN A 82 13.12 -6.60 -29.41
C ASN A 82 12.52 -7.50 -28.34
N GLU A 83 13.22 -8.57 -27.94
CA GLU A 83 12.78 -9.45 -26.86
C GLU A 83 12.67 -8.71 -25.51
N ARG A 84 13.60 -7.80 -25.22
CA ARG A 84 13.56 -6.97 -24.00
C ARG A 84 12.40 -5.98 -24.05
N LEU A 85 12.17 -5.32 -25.18
CA LEU A 85 11.05 -4.38 -25.37
C LEU A 85 9.70 -5.09 -25.22
N GLU A 86 9.57 -6.30 -25.76
CA GLU A 86 8.34 -7.09 -25.62
C GLU A 86 8.09 -7.50 -24.17
N LYS A 87 9.13 -7.93 -23.44
CA LYS A 87 9.04 -8.26 -22.00
C LYS A 87 8.69 -7.03 -21.15
N VAL A 88 9.30 -5.88 -21.42
CA VAL A 88 9.00 -4.62 -20.71
C VAL A 88 7.56 -4.19 -20.98
N SER A 89 7.10 -4.27 -22.24
CA SER A 89 5.71 -3.95 -22.62
C SER A 89 4.70 -4.85 -21.90
N LYS A 90 4.93 -6.17 -21.88
CA LYS A 90 4.07 -7.13 -21.15
C LYS A 90 4.04 -6.82 -19.65
N ASN A 91 5.20 -6.62 -19.02
CA ASN A 91 5.27 -6.32 -17.59
C ASN A 91 4.60 -4.98 -17.23
N LEU A 92 4.75 -3.94 -18.06
CA LEU A 92 4.07 -2.65 -17.86
C LEU A 92 2.56 -2.78 -17.99
N THR A 93 2.08 -3.59 -18.94
CA THR A 93 0.65 -3.83 -19.15
C THR A 93 0.05 -4.60 -17.98
N GLU A 94 0.69 -5.69 -17.54
CA GLU A 94 0.26 -6.47 -16.37
C GLU A 94 0.28 -5.66 -15.07
N THR A 95 1.33 -4.85 -14.87
CA THR A 95 1.44 -3.98 -13.68
C THR A 95 0.36 -2.89 -13.71
N SER A 96 0.08 -2.31 -14.88
CA SER A 96 -0.97 -1.29 -15.01
C SER A 96 -2.37 -1.86 -14.80
N LEU A 97 -2.63 -3.09 -15.27
CA LEU A 97 -3.91 -3.79 -15.03
C LEU A 97 -4.10 -4.10 -13.55
N LYS A 98 -3.08 -4.65 -12.87
CA LYS A 98 -3.11 -4.89 -11.42
C LYS A 98 -3.31 -3.61 -10.61
N ASN A 99 -2.64 -2.52 -11.00
CA ASN A 99 -2.83 -1.23 -10.34
C ASN A 99 -4.23 -0.67 -10.55
N ARG A 100 -4.85 -0.85 -11.72
CA ARG A 100 -6.25 -0.44 -11.97
C ARG A 100 -7.25 -1.25 -11.16
N GLU A 101 -7.02 -2.55 -11.01
CA GLU A 101 -7.87 -3.43 -10.22
C GLU A 101 -7.79 -3.09 -8.72
N GLN A 102 -6.57 -2.93 -8.19
CA GLN A 102 -6.34 -2.49 -6.81
C GLN A 102 -6.91 -1.08 -6.55
N LEU A 103 -6.75 -0.15 -7.50
CA LEU A 103 -7.34 1.19 -7.38
C LEU A 103 -8.87 1.12 -7.44
N GLY A 104 -9.44 0.22 -8.25
CA GLY A 104 -10.88 -0.04 -8.30
C GLY A 104 -11.43 -0.58 -6.98
N GLU A 105 -10.75 -1.55 -6.36
CA GLU A 105 -11.11 -2.07 -5.04
C GLU A 105 -10.97 -1.00 -3.95
N GLN A 106 -9.90 -0.22 -3.96
CA GLN A 106 -9.70 0.88 -3.01
C GLN A 106 -10.77 1.97 -3.16
N LEU A 107 -11.10 2.38 -4.39
CA LEU A 107 -12.18 3.32 -4.66
C LEU A 107 -13.56 2.75 -4.31
N GLY A 108 -13.76 1.43 -4.50
CA GLY A 108 -14.95 0.71 -4.04
C GLY A 108 -15.10 0.78 -2.52
N MET A 109 -14.04 0.45 -1.78
CA MET A 109 -14.01 0.57 -0.31
C MET A 109 -14.20 2.01 0.17
N LEU A 110 -13.63 3.00 -0.54
CA LEU A 110 -13.84 4.41 -0.25
C LEU A 110 -15.28 4.85 -0.50
N ASN A 111 -15.92 4.38 -1.57
CA ASN A 111 -17.35 4.61 -1.82
C ASN A 111 -18.22 3.95 -0.74
N THR A 112 -17.89 2.74 -0.29
CA THR A 112 -18.60 2.10 0.83
C THR A 112 -18.44 2.89 2.13
N ARG A 113 -17.25 3.43 2.42
CA ARG A 113 -17.01 4.28 3.60
C ARG A 113 -17.68 5.66 3.48
N LEU A 114 -17.72 6.26 2.29
CA LEU A 114 -18.44 7.50 2.03
C LEU A 114 -19.96 7.30 2.13
N ALA A 115 -20.49 6.13 1.77
CA ALA A 115 -21.88 5.78 2.01
C ALA A 115 -22.22 5.72 3.51
N VAL A 116 -21.31 5.19 4.34
CA VAL A 116 -21.43 5.21 5.82
C VAL A 116 -21.37 6.65 6.37
N ILE A 117 -20.62 7.56 5.73
CA ILE A 117 -20.58 8.98 6.12
C ILE A 117 -21.85 9.72 5.66
N GLY A 118 -22.42 9.39 4.49
CA GLY A 118 -23.71 9.90 4.04
C GLY A 118 -24.87 9.44 4.94
N GLU A 119 -24.81 8.22 5.48
CA GLU A 119 -25.74 7.75 6.52
C GLU A 119 -25.51 8.46 7.87
N ALA A 120 -24.27 8.76 8.24
CA ALA A 120 -23.97 9.55 9.43
C ALA A 120 -24.47 11.00 9.32
N GLN A 121 -24.44 11.61 8.13
CA GLN A 121 -25.02 12.92 7.87
C GLN A 121 -26.55 12.89 7.83
N LYS A 122 -27.17 11.84 7.27
CA LYS A 122 -28.62 11.61 7.41
C LYS A 122 -29.07 11.41 8.87
N LYS A 123 -28.20 10.84 9.72
CA LYS A 123 -28.43 10.75 11.18
C LYS A 123 -28.27 12.09 11.93
N LEU A 124 -27.62 13.08 11.33
CA LEU A 124 -27.57 14.44 11.89
C LEU A 124 -28.84 15.24 11.56
N ASP A 125 -29.44 15.05 10.38
CA ASP A 125 -30.77 15.58 10.07
C ASP A 125 -31.89 14.89 10.86
N SER A 126 -31.69 13.61 11.26
CA SER A 126 -32.67 12.87 12.08
C SER A 126 -32.75 13.34 13.53
N LEU A 127 -31.76 14.08 14.05
CA LEU A 127 -31.80 14.57 15.44
C LEU A 127 -32.92 15.59 15.68
N THR A 128 -33.34 16.31 14.63
CA THR A 128 -34.50 17.22 14.69
C THR A 128 -35.83 16.47 14.46
N THR A 129 -35.77 15.27 13.87
CA THR A 129 -36.95 14.46 13.48
C THR A 129 -37.27 13.34 14.48
N GLU A 130 -36.32 12.92 15.32
CA GLU A 130 -36.49 11.87 16.35
C GLU A 130 -37.49 12.23 17.46
N VAL A 131 -37.91 13.49 17.56
CA VAL A 131 -39.03 13.88 18.44
C VAL A 131 -40.37 13.29 17.95
N VAL A 132 -40.50 12.99 16.65
CA VAL A 132 -41.76 12.49 16.04
C VAL A 132 -41.84 10.96 16.08
N GLY A 133 -40.73 10.24 15.85
CA GLY A 133 -40.69 8.77 15.90
C GLY A 133 -40.89 8.17 17.30
N LEU A 134 -40.64 8.96 18.34
CA LEU A 134 -41.01 8.62 19.72
C LEU A 134 -42.55 8.50 19.87
N GLN A 135 -43.38 9.28 19.18
CA GLN A 135 -44.82 9.31 19.50
C GLN A 135 -45.56 7.99 19.20
N GLU A 136 -45.16 7.24 18.17
CA GLU A 136 -45.87 6.03 17.71
C GLU A 136 -45.44 4.73 18.42
N VAL A 137 -44.19 4.63 18.93
CA VAL A 137 -43.68 3.41 19.59
C VAL A 137 -43.93 3.40 21.12
N LEU A 138 -44.30 4.54 21.71
CA LEU A 138 -44.28 4.77 23.16
C LEU A 138 -45.62 4.55 23.89
N GLY A 139 -46.58 3.87 23.28
CA GLY A 139 -47.91 3.63 23.87
C GLY A 139 -47.89 2.80 25.16
N ASN A 140 -46.98 1.82 25.30
CA ASN A 140 -46.98 0.87 26.42
C ASN A 140 -45.61 0.74 27.12
N LYS A 141 -45.59 0.60 28.45
CA LYS A 141 -44.39 0.55 29.31
C LYS A 141 -43.40 -0.54 28.88
N GLN A 142 -43.89 -1.70 28.46
CA GLN A 142 -43.07 -2.82 27.99
C GLN A 142 -42.37 -2.49 26.67
N ALA A 143 -43.09 -1.87 25.71
CA ALA A 143 -42.52 -1.45 24.44
C ALA A 143 -41.41 -0.40 24.65
N ARG A 144 -41.57 0.48 25.65
CA ARG A 144 -40.54 1.47 26.03
C ARG A 144 -39.29 0.83 26.61
N GLY A 145 -39.45 -0.17 27.49
CA GLY A 145 -38.34 -0.95 28.02
C GLY A 145 -37.57 -1.64 26.90
N ALA A 146 -38.29 -2.33 26.02
CA ALA A 146 -37.71 -2.99 24.86
C ALA A 146 -36.98 -2.01 23.91
N PHE A 147 -37.53 -0.81 23.69
CA PHE A 147 -36.86 0.21 22.88
C PHE A 147 -35.52 0.65 23.49
N GLY A 148 -35.50 0.89 24.81
CA GLY A 148 -34.27 1.25 25.52
C GLY A 148 -33.22 0.13 25.48
N GLU A 149 -33.64 -1.14 25.56
CA GLU A 149 -32.76 -2.30 25.46
C GLU A 149 -32.23 -2.50 24.03
N ILE A 150 -33.09 -2.35 23.01
CA ILE A 150 -32.68 -2.46 21.59
C ILE A 150 -31.64 -1.38 21.27
N GLN A 151 -31.89 -0.13 21.64
CA GLN A 151 -30.95 0.96 21.38
C GLN A 151 -29.61 0.74 22.10
N LEU A 152 -29.63 0.26 23.34
CA LEU A 152 -28.42 -0.12 24.07
C LEU A 152 -27.65 -1.23 23.33
N ASN A 153 -28.35 -2.28 22.92
CA ASN A 153 -27.76 -3.43 22.23
C ASN A 153 -27.13 -3.01 20.89
N ASP A 154 -27.81 -2.17 20.12
CA ASP A 154 -27.30 -1.65 18.83
C ASP A 154 -26.03 -0.80 19.02
N LEU A 155 -25.99 0.05 20.04
CA LEU A 155 -24.80 0.85 20.37
C LEU A 155 -23.62 -0.04 20.78
N VAL A 156 -23.87 -1.03 21.64
CA VAL A 156 -22.80 -1.94 22.13
C VAL A 156 -22.28 -2.84 21.02
N THR A 157 -23.16 -3.46 20.25
CA THR A 157 -22.80 -4.40 19.16
C THR A 157 -22.07 -3.69 18.01
N SER A 158 -22.42 -2.44 17.72
CA SER A 158 -21.72 -1.65 16.69
C SER A 158 -20.36 -1.13 17.16
N ALA A 159 -20.18 -0.91 18.47
CA ALA A 159 -18.96 -0.33 19.00
C ALA A 159 -17.92 -1.37 19.47
N LEU A 160 -18.34 -2.53 19.98
CA LEU A 160 -17.46 -3.51 20.63
C LEU A 160 -17.50 -4.89 19.94
N PRO A 161 -16.42 -5.68 20.01
CA PRO A 161 -16.44 -7.05 19.53
C PRO A 161 -17.32 -7.95 20.44
N PRO A 162 -17.90 -9.05 19.93
CA PRO A 162 -18.78 -9.93 20.71
C PRO A 162 -18.17 -10.54 21.98
N SER A 163 -16.83 -10.61 22.05
CA SER A 163 -16.12 -11.08 23.25
C SER A 163 -16.09 -10.05 24.39
N ALA A 164 -16.32 -8.77 24.10
CA ALA A 164 -16.19 -7.65 25.03
C ALA A 164 -17.50 -7.25 25.71
N TYR A 165 -18.59 -7.98 25.51
CA TYR A 165 -19.85 -7.72 26.20
C TYR A 165 -20.65 -9.02 26.42
N SER A 166 -21.72 -8.91 27.20
CA SER A 166 -22.76 -9.92 27.32
C SER A 166 -24.06 -9.29 27.76
N PHE A 167 -25.17 -9.65 27.11
CA PHE A 167 -26.50 -9.11 27.44
C PHE A 167 -27.21 -10.02 28.45
N GLN A 168 -27.99 -9.41 29.35
CA GLN A 168 -28.89 -10.07 30.31
C GLN A 168 -28.27 -11.25 31.11
N THR A 169 -26.96 -11.18 31.34
CA THR A 169 -26.20 -12.21 32.05
C THR A 169 -26.37 -12.03 33.55
N PRO A 170 -26.76 -13.08 34.29
CA PRO A 170 -26.95 -12.97 35.73
C PRO A 170 -25.61 -12.81 36.46
N LEU A 171 -25.58 -11.91 37.43
CA LEU A 171 -24.47 -11.75 38.39
C LEU A 171 -24.60 -12.76 39.54
N SER A 172 -23.60 -12.81 40.41
CA SER A 172 -23.57 -13.69 41.59
C SER A 172 -24.80 -13.54 42.51
N ASN A 173 -25.36 -12.31 42.60
CA ASN A 173 -26.55 -12.00 43.38
C ASN A 173 -27.88 -12.26 42.63
N LYS A 174 -27.84 -12.95 41.47
CA LYS A 174 -28.98 -13.25 40.57
C LYS A 174 -29.61 -12.02 39.91
N SER A 175 -29.10 -10.81 40.15
CA SER A 175 -29.50 -9.64 39.38
C SER A 175 -29.01 -9.75 37.95
N ARG A 176 -29.72 -9.12 37.01
CA ARG A 176 -29.39 -9.15 35.58
C ARG A 176 -29.35 -7.70 35.10
N PRO A 177 -28.17 -7.15 34.77
CA PRO A 177 -28.09 -5.91 34.02
C PRO A 177 -28.48 -6.18 32.56
N ASP A 178 -28.93 -5.13 31.86
CA ASP A 178 -29.27 -5.25 30.43
C ASP A 178 -28.04 -5.59 29.60
N CYS A 179 -26.90 -4.96 29.93
CA CYS A 179 -25.61 -5.25 29.32
C CYS A 179 -24.49 -5.29 30.38
N LEU A 180 -23.53 -6.18 30.18
CA LEU A 180 -22.29 -6.22 30.93
C LEU A 180 -21.13 -6.05 29.94
N ILE A 181 -20.42 -4.93 30.05
CA ILE A 181 -19.22 -4.65 29.25
C ILE A 181 -18.03 -5.30 29.94
N LYS A 182 -17.34 -6.19 29.24
CA LYS A 182 -16.22 -6.95 29.77
C LYS A 182 -14.93 -6.18 29.53
N LEU A 183 -14.27 -5.82 30.62
CA LEU A 183 -12.97 -5.16 30.62
C LEU A 183 -11.94 -6.01 31.40
N PRO A 184 -10.65 -5.91 31.06
CA PRO A 184 -9.60 -6.48 31.88
C PRO A 184 -9.65 -5.90 33.31
N ASN A 185 -9.29 -6.73 34.29
CA ASN A 185 -9.24 -6.32 35.69
C ASN A 185 -7.83 -5.83 36.06
N PRO A 186 -7.66 -4.63 36.65
CA PRO A 186 -8.67 -3.58 36.91
C PRO A 186 -9.00 -2.70 35.68
N PRO A 187 -10.23 -2.14 35.56
CA PRO A 187 -11.27 -2.06 36.60
C PRO A 187 -12.28 -3.22 36.64
N GLY A 188 -12.24 -4.17 35.71
CA GLY A 188 -13.21 -5.26 35.65
C GLY A 188 -14.52 -4.88 34.93
N SER A 189 -15.48 -5.81 34.86
CA SER A 189 -16.66 -5.66 34.00
C SER A 189 -17.61 -4.56 34.49
N ILE A 190 -18.08 -3.70 33.57
CA ILE A 190 -18.99 -2.59 33.87
C ILE A 190 -20.42 -3.01 33.52
N ALA A 191 -21.32 -2.91 34.49
CA ALA A 191 -22.74 -3.15 34.28
C ALA A 191 -23.42 -1.90 33.70
N VAL A 192 -24.31 -2.11 32.74
CA VAL A 192 -25.13 -1.08 32.09
C VAL A 192 -26.60 -1.49 32.19
N ASP A 193 -27.42 -0.56 32.66
CA ASP A 193 -28.85 -0.77 32.86
C ASP A 193 -29.61 0.38 32.19
N SER A 194 -30.53 0.04 31.29
CA SER A 194 -31.37 0.98 30.55
C SER A 194 -32.56 1.38 31.41
N LYS A 195 -32.72 2.68 31.64
CA LYS A 195 -33.86 3.23 32.36
C LYS A 195 -34.43 4.40 31.61
N PHE A 196 -35.74 4.36 31.38
CA PHE A 196 -36.42 5.43 30.68
C PHE A 196 -37.54 6.01 31.55
N PRO A 197 -37.28 7.06 32.34
CA PRO A 197 -38.30 7.72 33.17
C PRO A 197 -39.23 8.62 32.32
N LEU A 198 -39.62 8.14 31.14
CA LEU A 198 -40.33 8.92 30.14
C LEU A 198 -41.69 9.40 30.64
N ASP A 199 -42.42 8.58 31.42
CA ASP A 199 -43.76 8.96 31.88
C ASP A 199 -43.70 10.20 32.79
N SER A 200 -42.70 10.24 33.67
CA SER A 200 -42.47 11.38 34.58
C SER A 200 -41.90 12.59 33.84
N TYR A 201 -41.08 12.36 32.82
CA TYR A 201 -40.62 13.42 31.92
C TYR A 201 -41.75 14.01 31.07
N ARG A 202 -42.63 13.18 30.49
CA ARG A 202 -43.81 13.61 29.73
C ARG A 202 -44.73 14.46 30.59
N ARG A 203 -45.03 14.02 31.81
CA ARG A 203 -45.81 14.81 32.77
C ARG A 203 -45.18 16.18 33.05
N LEU A 204 -43.85 16.29 33.03
CA LEU A 204 -43.15 17.55 33.22
C LEU A 204 -43.27 18.45 31.98
N VAL A 205 -43.17 17.88 30.78
CA VAL A 205 -43.30 18.60 29.51
C VAL A 205 -44.74 19.04 29.26
N ASP A 206 -45.71 18.19 29.56
CA ASP A 206 -47.14 18.41 29.33
C ASP A 206 -47.80 19.24 30.45
N ALA A 207 -47.08 19.57 31.52
CA ALA A 207 -47.60 20.34 32.64
C ALA A 207 -47.96 21.77 32.19
N SER A 208 -49.24 22.11 32.29
CA SER A 208 -49.79 23.40 31.85
C SER A 208 -49.70 24.52 32.91
N ASP A 209 -49.61 24.16 34.19
CA ASP A 209 -49.54 25.11 35.30
C ASP A 209 -48.34 24.85 36.23
N GLU A 210 -47.95 25.87 37.00
CA GLU A 210 -46.78 25.81 37.89
C GLU A 210 -46.91 24.75 38.99
N THR A 211 -48.14 24.42 39.43
CA THR A 211 -48.36 23.41 40.47
C THR A 211 -48.11 22.00 39.92
N ALA A 212 -48.68 21.72 38.74
CA ALA A 212 -48.47 20.48 37.99
C ALA A 212 -47.00 20.30 37.63
N LYS A 213 -46.33 21.38 37.21
CA LYS A 213 -44.91 21.37 36.87
C LYS A 213 -44.03 21.08 38.08
N LEU A 214 -44.32 21.67 39.24
CA LEU A 214 -43.60 21.39 40.49
C LEU A 214 -43.79 19.93 40.93
N ALA A 215 -45.01 19.41 40.83
CA ALA A 215 -45.30 18.01 41.16
C ALA A 215 -44.60 17.03 40.21
N ALA A 216 -44.65 17.27 38.90
CA ALA A 216 -43.98 16.45 37.90
C ALA A 216 -42.45 16.48 38.06
N THR A 217 -41.88 17.64 38.38
CA THR A 217 -40.45 17.81 38.70
C THR A 217 -40.05 16.93 39.88
N ARG A 218 -40.81 16.97 40.98
CA ARG A 218 -40.55 16.13 42.16
C ARG A 218 -40.66 14.63 41.85
N GLN A 219 -41.62 14.24 41.01
CA GLN A 219 -41.80 12.85 40.62
C GLN A 219 -40.61 12.36 39.78
N LEU A 220 -40.23 13.10 38.73
CA LEU A 220 -39.08 12.74 37.88
C LEU A 220 -37.80 12.59 38.70
N ARG A 221 -37.55 13.53 39.62
CA ARG A 221 -36.45 13.47 40.59
C ARG A 221 -36.46 12.17 41.38
N THR A 222 -37.59 11.83 42.00
CA THR A 222 -37.73 10.65 42.85
C THR A 222 -37.51 9.37 42.05
N ASP A 223 -38.05 9.29 40.83
CA ASP A 223 -37.92 8.11 39.98
C ASP A 223 -36.45 7.87 39.56
N VAL A 224 -35.75 8.93 39.15
CA VAL A 224 -34.34 8.82 38.76
C VAL A 224 -33.45 8.46 39.96
N GLN A 225 -33.69 9.06 41.12
CA GLN A 225 -32.96 8.71 42.36
C GLN A 225 -33.15 7.23 42.74
N LYS A 226 -34.39 6.73 42.61
CA LYS A 226 -34.68 5.32 42.85
C LYS A 226 -33.91 4.42 41.87
N HIS A 227 -33.86 4.77 40.59
CA HIS A 227 -33.10 4.02 39.60
C HIS A 227 -31.61 4.01 39.89
N ILE A 228 -31.02 5.16 40.24
CA ILE A 228 -29.61 5.25 40.66
C ILE A 228 -29.33 4.31 41.84
N LYS A 229 -30.18 4.35 42.87
CA LYS A 229 -30.04 3.50 44.05
C LYS A 229 -30.14 2.02 43.69
N ASP A 230 -31.17 1.64 42.94
CA ASP A 230 -31.40 0.26 42.50
C ASP A 230 -30.20 -0.29 41.70
N ILE A 231 -29.63 0.52 40.80
CA ILE A 231 -28.47 0.16 39.97
C ILE A 231 -27.23 -0.01 40.84
N SER A 232 -26.96 0.94 41.73
CA SER A 232 -25.80 0.91 42.63
C SER A 232 -25.83 -0.35 43.51
N GLU A 233 -26.96 -0.65 44.13
CA GLU A 233 -27.11 -1.78 45.06
C GLU A 233 -27.08 -3.14 44.35
N LYS A 234 -27.58 -3.24 43.12
CA LYS A 234 -27.67 -4.52 42.39
C LYS A 234 -26.42 -4.86 41.62
N TYR A 235 -25.74 -3.86 41.04
CA TYR A 235 -24.76 -4.11 39.99
C TYR A 235 -23.32 -3.75 40.34
N ILE A 236 -23.08 -3.05 41.46
CA ILE A 236 -21.73 -2.76 41.94
C ILE A 236 -21.36 -3.80 43.02
N ILE A 237 -20.69 -4.87 42.60
CA ILE A 237 -20.35 -6.03 43.42
C ILE A 237 -18.83 -6.13 43.52
N PRO A 238 -18.24 -5.89 44.71
CA PRO A 238 -16.79 -5.95 44.91
C PRO A 238 -16.20 -7.29 44.46
N GLY A 239 -15.19 -7.22 43.60
CA GLY A 239 -14.48 -8.40 43.07
C GLY A 239 -15.15 -9.10 41.88
N GLU A 240 -16.36 -8.68 41.48
CA GLU A 240 -17.07 -9.21 40.32
C GLU A 240 -17.28 -8.15 39.23
N THR A 241 -17.76 -6.97 39.61
CA THR A 241 -17.96 -5.84 38.70
C THR A 241 -17.06 -4.66 39.06
N ALA A 242 -16.94 -3.73 38.13
CA ALA A 242 -16.22 -2.48 38.34
C ALA A 242 -16.84 -1.69 39.50
N GLU A 243 -16.04 -0.78 40.07
CA GLU A 243 -16.49 0.10 41.16
C GLU A 243 -17.58 1.10 40.72
N SER A 244 -17.93 1.13 39.43
CA SER A 244 -18.96 1.99 38.85
C SER A 244 -19.88 1.22 37.90
N ALA A 245 -21.13 1.65 37.82
CA ALA A 245 -22.12 1.18 36.85
C ALA A 245 -22.62 2.34 35.97
N LEU A 246 -23.18 2.01 34.80
CA LEU A 246 -23.77 2.99 33.89
C LEU A 246 -25.30 2.88 33.91
N MET A 247 -25.97 4.02 34.08
CA MET A 247 -27.41 4.15 33.84
C MET A 247 -27.62 4.76 32.46
N PHE A 248 -28.10 3.95 31.52
CA PHE A 248 -28.35 4.38 30.15
C PHE A 248 -29.73 5.00 30.01
N LEU A 249 -29.78 6.25 29.55
CA LEU A 249 -30.99 6.98 29.20
C LEU A 249 -31.11 7.02 27.67
N PRO A 250 -32.10 6.35 27.05
CA PRO A 250 -32.22 6.24 25.59
C PRO A 250 -32.72 7.53 24.90
N SER A 251 -32.62 8.68 25.56
CA SER A 251 -33.09 9.96 25.05
C SER A 251 -32.15 11.09 25.47
N GLU A 252 -31.55 11.75 24.49
CA GLU A 252 -30.69 12.93 24.71
C GLU A 252 -31.45 14.08 25.37
N ALA A 253 -32.74 14.26 25.03
CA ALA A 253 -33.57 15.32 25.62
C ALA A 253 -33.76 15.12 27.13
N VAL A 254 -34.03 13.89 27.57
CA VAL A 254 -34.16 13.58 29.00
C VAL A 254 -32.82 13.74 29.72
N TYR A 255 -31.72 13.29 29.09
CA TYR A 255 -30.37 13.47 29.63
C TYR A 255 -30.02 14.95 29.83
N ALA A 256 -30.28 15.79 28.82
CA ALA A 256 -30.02 17.23 28.87
C ALA A 256 -30.84 17.92 29.95
N GLU A 257 -32.14 17.60 30.05
CA GLU A 257 -33.02 18.18 31.09
C GLU A 257 -32.56 17.79 32.50
N LEU A 258 -32.11 16.53 32.70
CA LEU A 258 -31.57 16.07 33.98
C LEU A 258 -30.33 16.86 34.39
N HIS A 259 -29.40 17.09 33.48
CA HIS A 259 -28.19 17.87 33.77
C HIS A 259 -28.49 19.36 33.96
N ALA A 260 -29.49 19.91 33.27
CA ALA A 260 -29.86 21.31 33.37
C ALA A 260 -30.61 21.65 34.66
N ARG A 261 -31.49 20.77 35.16
CA ARG A 261 -32.43 21.09 36.26
C ARG A 261 -32.31 20.22 37.50
N PHE A 262 -31.59 19.10 37.42
CA PHE A 262 -31.50 18.10 38.48
C PHE A 262 -30.03 17.79 38.83
N ALA A 263 -29.18 18.81 38.88
CA ALA A 263 -27.76 18.67 39.20
C ALA A 263 -27.52 17.88 40.50
N ASP A 264 -28.38 18.05 41.51
CA ASP A 264 -28.27 17.32 42.77
C ASP A 264 -28.54 15.80 42.63
N VAL A 265 -29.37 15.40 41.66
CA VAL A 265 -29.62 13.99 41.33
C VAL A 265 -28.41 13.41 40.58
N VAL A 266 -27.82 14.19 39.67
CA VAL A 266 -26.59 13.80 38.96
C VAL A 266 -25.44 13.61 39.96
N ASP A 267 -25.28 14.54 40.90
CA ASP A 267 -24.30 14.44 41.98
C ASP A 267 -24.51 13.21 42.88
N GLN A 268 -25.76 12.86 43.15
CA GLN A 268 -26.09 11.62 43.86
C GLN A 268 -25.71 10.38 43.04
N GLY A 269 -25.90 10.42 41.72
CA GLY A 269 -25.38 9.40 40.79
C GLY A 269 -23.88 9.20 40.96
N TYR A 270 -23.10 10.28 40.91
CA TYR A 270 -21.64 10.22 41.12
C TYR A 270 -21.26 9.64 42.48
N LYS A 271 -21.92 10.08 43.57
CA LYS A 271 -21.69 9.55 44.93
C LYS A 271 -22.05 8.07 45.06
N ALA A 272 -23.09 7.63 44.36
CA ALA A 272 -23.51 6.22 44.28
C ALA A 272 -22.67 5.40 43.29
N ARG A 273 -21.68 6.01 42.62
CA ARG A 273 -20.85 5.42 41.56
C ARG A 273 -21.68 4.91 40.38
N VAL A 274 -22.78 5.59 40.08
CA VAL A 274 -23.63 5.34 38.91
C VAL A 274 -23.53 6.54 37.97
N TRP A 275 -22.96 6.33 36.80
CA TRP A 275 -22.83 7.39 35.80
C TRP A 275 -24.00 7.36 34.83
N ILE A 276 -24.68 8.49 34.74
CA ILE A 276 -25.80 8.67 33.81
C ILE A 276 -25.21 8.92 32.42
N VAL A 277 -25.60 8.11 31.45
CA VAL A 277 -25.14 8.22 30.06
C VAL A 277 -26.32 8.22 29.09
N SER A 278 -26.18 9.01 28.04
CA SER A 278 -27.05 9.09 26.86
C SER A 278 -26.44 8.33 25.67
N PRO A 279 -27.13 8.19 24.53
CA PRO A 279 -26.56 7.53 23.35
C PRO A 279 -25.19 8.05 22.94
N THR A 280 -25.00 9.38 22.94
CA THR A 280 -23.75 10.01 22.53
C THR A 280 -22.63 9.76 23.53
N THR A 281 -22.92 9.90 24.83
CA THR A 281 -21.91 9.71 25.88
C THR A 281 -21.57 8.24 26.10
N LEU A 282 -22.53 7.33 25.93
CA LEU A 282 -22.28 5.89 25.91
C LEU A 282 -21.39 5.52 24.72
N MET A 283 -21.67 6.02 23.51
CA MET A 283 -20.83 5.77 22.33
C MET A 283 -19.39 6.24 22.55
N ALA A 284 -19.18 7.42 23.14
CA ALA A 284 -17.84 7.90 23.51
C ALA A 284 -17.14 6.97 24.51
N THR A 285 -17.88 6.49 25.52
CA THR A 285 -17.39 5.53 26.52
C THR A 285 -16.99 4.20 25.87
N LEU A 286 -17.85 3.64 25.02
CA LEU A 286 -17.60 2.38 24.31
C LEU A 286 -16.40 2.48 23.37
N ASN A 287 -16.22 3.61 22.67
CA ASN A 287 -15.04 3.83 21.83
C ASN A 287 -13.75 3.88 22.64
N THR A 288 -13.80 4.48 23.83
CA THR A 288 -12.67 4.50 24.77
C THR A 288 -12.36 3.09 25.27
N VAL A 289 -13.39 2.32 25.66
CA VAL A 289 -13.26 0.91 26.04
C VAL A 289 -12.64 0.09 24.91
N ARG A 290 -13.10 0.25 23.66
CA ARG A 290 -12.53 -0.45 22.50
C ARG A 290 -11.04 -0.18 22.35
N ALA A 291 -10.61 1.08 22.51
CA ALA A 291 -9.19 1.43 22.41
C ALA A 291 -8.36 0.72 23.49
N VAL A 292 -8.84 0.74 24.75
CA VAL A 292 -8.19 0.04 25.87
C VAL A 292 -8.11 -1.47 25.62
N LEU A 293 -9.17 -2.09 25.12
CA LEU A 293 -9.20 -3.53 24.81
C LEU A 293 -8.20 -3.90 23.71
N LYS A 294 -8.08 -3.06 22.67
CA LYS A 294 -7.10 -3.27 21.60
C LYS A 294 -5.67 -3.19 22.11
N ASP A 295 -5.38 -2.22 22.98
CA ASP A 295 -4.05 -2.05 23.57
C ASP A 295 -3.69 -3.22 24.50
N ALA A 296 -4.66 -3.73 25.27
CA ALA A 296 -4.47 -4.91 26.12
C ALA A 296 -4.14 -6.16 25.28
N GLN A 297 -4.90 -6.40 24.19
CA GLN A 297 -4.65 -7.53 23.29
C GLN A 297 -3.28 -7.48 22.61
N MET A 298 -2.83 -6.28 22.20
CA MET A 298 -1.50 -6.13 21.60
C MET A 298 -0.37 -6.43 22.58
N ARG A 299 -0.56 -6.15 23.88
CA ARG A 299 0.44 -6.45 24.93
C ARG A 299 0.49 -7.94 25.29
N GLU A 300 -0.62 -8.66 25.21
CA GLU A 300 -0.63 -10.12 25.45
C GLU A 300 0.03 -10.90 24.31
N GLN A 301 0.13 -10.32 23.11
CA GLN A 301 0.73 -10.95 21.93
C GLN A 301 2.21 -10.59 21.70
N ALA A 302 2.80 -9.75 22.56
CA ALA A 302 4.19 -9.28 22.48
C ALA A 302 5.06 -9.94 23.57
#